data_AF-A0A239WPU0-F1
#
_entry.id   AF-A0A239WPU0-F1
#
_cell.length_a   1.000
_cell.length_b   1.000
_cell.length_c   1.000
_cell.angle_alpha   90.00
_cell.angle_beta   90.00
_cell.angle_gamma   90.00
#
_symmetry.space_group_name_H-M   'P 1'
#
loop_
_entity.id
_entity.type
_entity.pdbx_description
1 polymer ?
#
loop_
_entity_poly.entity_id
_entity_poly.type
_entity_poly.pdbx_seq_one_letter_code
_entity_poly.pdbx_strand_id
1 'polypeptide(L)'
;MNTIDIIKIILGSSIATTAFMTLISLIAKTWIVERIKLALQKEHTQFNTDLQWEVKVRERAEGVAEYISLARSLRENSTEEEYRKANKLSWELAMWLPAEIYSQMVQAIANPNQANNELTVVIAVRKLLLKEKAGNLTENQIAHHAPGIGKK
;
A
#
# COMPACT_ATOMS: atom_id res chain seq x y z
N MET A 1 35.13 36.42 57.81
CA MET A 1 33.85 35.93 57.24
C MET A 1 33.11 35.22 58.35
N ASN A 2 31.91 35.68 58.73
CA ASN A 2 31.19 35.14 59.88
C ASN A 2 30.59 33.76 59.56
N THR A 3 30.47 32.89 60.56
CA THR A 3 29.84 31.56 60.43
C THR A 3 28.41 31.64 59.85
N ILE A 4 27.70 32.72 60.14
CA ILE A 4 26.36 33.03 59.60
C ILE A 4 26.38 33.27 58.08
N ASP A 5 27.43 33.88 57.54
CA ASP A 5 27.55 34.16 56.10
C ASP A 5 27.84 32.88 55.32
N ILE A 6 28.66 31.98 55.90
CA ILE A 6 28.96 30.67 55.33
C ILE A 6 27.69 29.81 55.24
N ILE A 7 26.85 29.81 56.29
CA ILE A 7 25.59 29.07 56.32
C ILE A 7 24.60 29.60 55.26
N LYS A 8 24.49 30.93 55.09
CA LYS A 8 23.63 31.53 54.06
C LYS A 8 24.07 31.20 52.64
N ILE A 9 25.38 31.16 52.37
CA ILE A 9 25.93 30.81 51.05
C ILE A 9 25.63 29.33 50.74
N ILE A 10 25.86 28.42 51.69
CA ILE A 10 25.63 26.98 51.51
C ILE A 10 24.14 26.66 51.29
N LEU A 11 23.24 27.26 52.08
CA LEU A 11 21.80 27.10 51.90
C LEU A 11 21.29 27.72 50.60
N GLY A 12 21.77 28.92 50.25
CA GLY A 12 21.42 29.60 48.99
C GLY A 12 21.87 28.85 47.74
N SER A 13 23.09 28.30 47.74
CA SER A 13 23.61 27.52 46.62
C SER A 13 22.88 26.19 46.43
N SER A 14 22.45 25.55 47.53
CA SER A 14 21.77 24.25 47.49
C SER A 14 20.34 24.36 46.96
N ILE A 15 19.61 25.41 47.36
CA ILE A 15 18.25 25.68 46.87
C ILE A 15 18.28 26.06 45.39
N ALA A 16 19.22 26.92 44.98
CA ALA A 16 19.38 27.32 43.58
C ALA A 16 19.73 26.13 42.67
N THR A 17 20.63 25.25 43.12
CA THR A 17 21.00 24.05 42.35
C THR A 17 19.81 23.11 42.20
N THR A 18 19.01 22.93 43.27
CA THR A 18 17.82 22.06 43.24
C THR A 18 16.77 22.61 42.29
N ALA A 19 16.46 23.91 42.36
CA ALA A 19 15.50 24.56 41.46
C ALA A 19 15.94 24.52 39.99
N PHE A 20 17.24 24.63 39.73
CA PHE A 20 17.78 24.49 38.38
C PHE A 20 17.66 23.06 37.85
N MET A 21 17.95 22.06 38.69
CA MET A 21 17.80 20.65 38.34
C MET A 21 16.34 20.26 38.09
N THR A 22 15.38 20.79 38.85
CA THR A 22 13.95 20.55 38.59
C THR A 22 13.51 21.20 37.27
N LEU A 23 13.98 22.41 36.98
CA LEU A 23 13.68 23.08 35.70
C LEU A 23 14.23 22.28 34.51
N ILE A 24 15.49 21.84 34.57
CA ILE A 24 16.08 20.98 33.53
C ILE A 24 15.30 19.69 33.39
N SER A 25 14.92 19.05 34.50
CA SER A 25 14.15 17.80 34.49
C SER A 25 12.79 17.97 33.80
N LEU A 26 12.10 19.10 34.02
CA LEU A 26 10.83 19.41 33.36
C LEU A 26 11.00 19.65 31.86
N ILE A 27 12.03 20.38 31.46
CA ILE A 27 12.35 20.63 30.05
C ILE A 27 12.72 19.33 29.35
N ALA A 28 13.57 18.51 29.98
CA ALA A 28 13.96 17.21 29.46
C ALA A 28 12.74 16.28 29.32
N LYS A 29 11.85 16.24 30.32
CA LYS A 29 10.63 15.43 30.27
C LYS A 29 9.72 15.85 29.13
N THR A 30 9.45 17.15 28.99
CA THR A 30 8.57 17.66 27.93
C THR A 30 9.15 17.40 26.55
N TRP A 31 10.45 17.66 26.36
CA TRP A 31 11.16 17.40 25.10
C TRP A 31 11.20 15.92 24.72
N ILE A 32 11.52 15.03 25.67
CA ILE A 32 11.57 13.58 25.43
C ILE A 32 10.18 13.05 25.09
N VAL A 33 9.14 13.43 25.85
CA VAL A 33 7.76 12.98 25.61
C VAL A 33 7.28 13.43 24.23
N GLU A 34 7.54 14.67 23.85
CA GLU A 34 7.16 15.17 22.52
C GLU A 34 7.91 14.44 21.40
N ARG A 35 9.22 14.21 21.57
CA ARG A 35 10.02 13.43 20.61
C ARG A 35 9.50 12.01 20.42
N ILE A 36 9.18 11.31 21.51
CA ILE A 36 8.63 9.95 21.45
C ILE A 36 7.25 9.98 20.79
N LYS A 37 6.40 10.95 21.14
CA LYS A 37 5.07 11.10 20.55
C LYS A 37 5.15 11.33 19.05
N LEU A 38 6.04 12.21 18.59
CA LEU A 38 6.26 12.46 17.16
C LEU A 38 6.77 11.22 16.42
N ALA A 39 7.69 10.47 17.02
CA ALA A 39 8.18 9.23 16.45
C ALA A 39 7.06 8.19 16.30
N LEU A 40 6.26 7.98 17.36
CA LEU A 40 5.12 7.06 17.35
C LEU A 40 4.03 7.50 16.36
N GLN A 41 3.72 8.80 16.31
CA GLN A 41 2.75 9.33 15.35
C GLN A 41 3.21 9.09 13.91
N LYS A 42 4.49 9.34 13.62
CA LYS A 42 5.06 9.08 12.30
C LYS A 42 4.95 7.60 11.93
N GLU A 43 5.34 6.71 12.83
CA GLU A 43 5.26 5.26 12.61
C GLU A 43 3.81 4.81 12.38
N HIS A 44 2.88 5.31 13.18
CA HIS A 44 1.46 5.01 13.04
C HIS A 44 0.86 5.54 11.72
N THR A 45 1.21 6.77 11.31
CA THR A 45 0.77 7.33 10.02
C THR A 45 1.36 6.55 8.85
N GLN A 46 2.63 6.16 8.93
CA GLN A 46 3.28 5.35 7.92
C GLN A 46 2.61 3.98 7.81
N PHE A 47 2.40 3.30 8.94
CA PHE A 47 1.69 2.03 9.01
C PHE A 47 0.28 2.11 8.41
N ASN A 48 -0.50 3.14 8.74
CA ASN A 48 -1.82 3.34 8.17
C ASN A 48 -1.79 3.60 6.66
N THR A 49 -0.79 4.34 6.18
CA THR A 49 -0.62 4.61 4.75
C THR A 49 -0.29 3.33 3.99
N ASP A 50 0.58 2.50 4.56
CA ASP A 50 0.96 1.20 3.98
C ASP A 50 -0.25 0.25 3.94
N LEU A 51 -1.04 0.17 5.02
CA LEU A 51 -2.28 -0.60 5.04
C LEU A 51 -3.28 -0.12 3.98
N GLN A 52 -3.50 1.19 3.88
CA GLN A 52 -4.39 1.75 2.85
C GLN A 52 -3.89 1.44 1.45
N TRP A 53 -2.57 1.46 1.24
CA TRP A 53 -1.97 1.08 -0.03
C TRP A 53 -2.21 -0.40 -0.33
N GLU A 54 -2.02 -1.29 0.65
CA GLU A 54 -2.28 -2.73 0.48
C GLU A 54 -3.75 -3.04 0.17
N VAL A 55 -4.69 -2.35 0.82
CA VAL A 55 -6.12 -2.47 0.52
C VAL A 55 -6.40 -2.04 -0.92
N LYS A 56 -5.89 -0.86 -1.33
CA LYS A 56 -6.05 -0.37 -2.71
C LYS A 56 -5.45 -1.34 -3.72
N VAL A 57 -4.27 -1.90 -3.44
CA VAL A 57 -3.64 -2.91 -4.31
C VAL A 57 -4.57 -4.11 -4.49
N ARG A 58 -5.19 -4.61 -3.42
CA ARG A 58 -6.12 -5.74 -3.47
C ARG A 58 -7.37 -5.41 -4.29
N GLU A 59 -8.01 -4.27 -4.02
CA GLU A 59 -9.21 -3.83 -4.74
C GLU A 59 -8.96 -3.68 -6.25
N ARG A 60 -7.77 -3.18 -6.63
CA ARG A 60 -7.41 -3.02 -8.04
C ARG A 60 -7.06 -4.35 -8.71
N ALA A 61 -6.42 -5.26 -8.00
CA ALA A 61 -6.19 -6.61 -8.48
C ALA A 61 -7.51 -7.35 -8.72
N GLU A 62 -8.47 -7.19 -7.82
CA GLU A 62 -9.82 -7.75 -7.95
C GLU A 62 -10.53 -7.22 -9.19
N GLY A 63 -10.53 -5.89 -9.42
CA GLY A 63 -11.18 -5.30 -10.59
C GLY A 63 -10.57 -5.77 -11.93
N VAL A 64 -9.25 -5.92 -12.00
CA VAL A 64 -8.58 -6.49 -13.19
C VAL A 64 -8.98 -7.96 -13.39
N ALA A 65 -8.96 -8.76 -12.33
CA ALA A 65 -9.31 -10.18 -12.41
C ALA A 65 -10.78 -10.36 -12.81
N GLU A 66 -11.68 -9.56 -12.24
CA GLU A 66 -13.11 -9.57 -12.57
C GLU A 66 -13.33 -9.19 -14.03
N TYR A 67 -12.71 -8.12 -14.51
CA TYR A 67 -12.82 -7.70 -15.90
C TYR A 67 -12.31 -8.78 -16.86
N ILE A 68 -11.10 -9.31 -16.65
CA ILE A 68 -10.52 -10.32 -17.52
C ILE A 68 -11.40 -11.57 -17.56
N SER A 69 -11.88 -12.03 -16.40
CA SER A 69 -12.78 -13.19 -16.30
C SER A 69 -14.08 -12.95 -17.07
N LEU A 70 -14.73 -11.82 -16.82
CA LEU A 70 -16.00 -11.47 -17.45
C LEU A 70 -15.85 -11.29 -18.97
N ALA A 71 -14.84 -10.54 -19.42
CA ALA A 71 -14.61 -10.29 -20.83
C ALA A 71 -14.33 -11.58 -21.62
N ARG A 72 -13.66 -12.56 -21.00
CA ARG A 72 -13.42 -13.88 -21.61
C ARG A 72 -14.66 -14.78 -21.62
N SER A 73 -15.58 -14.60 -20.67
CA SER A 73 -16.81 -15.38 -20.60
C SER A 73 -17.93 -14.83 -21.47
N LEU A 74 -17.86 -13.56 -21.91
CA LEU A 74 -18.86 -12.96 -22.79
C LEU A 74 -19.00 -13.74 -24.10
N ARG A 75 -20.25 -13.92 -24.53
CA ARG A 75 -20.66 -14.58 -25.77
C ARG A 75 -21.73 -13.73 -26.46
N GLU A 76 -22.02 -14.01 -27.73
CA GLU A 76 -23.05 -13.25 -28.47
C GLU A 76 -24.43 -13.31 -27.82
N ASN A 77 -24.72 -14.38 -27.06
CA ASN A 77 -25.96 -14.57 -26.31
C ASN A 77 -25.89 -14.07 -24.85
N SER A 78 -24.80 -13.41 -24.44
CA SER A 78 -24.70 -12.77 -23.13
C SER A 78 -25.73 -11.65 -22.99
N THR A 79 -26.15 -11.41 -21.75
CA THR A 79 -27.14 -10.38 -21.42
C THR A 79 -26.56 -8.97 -21.57
N GLU A 80 -27.42 -7.99 -21.85
CA GLU A 80 -27.00 -6.58 -21.94
C GLU A 80 -26.35 -6.09 -20.63
N GLU A 81 -26.80 -6.60 -19.48
CA GLU A 81 -26.23 -6.27 -18.18
C GLU A 81 -24.77 -6.71 -18.06
N GLU A 82 -24.41 -7.89 -18.56
CA GLU A 82 -23.03 -8.38 -18.57
C GLU A 82 -22.13 -7.49 -19.44
N TYR A 83 -22.62 -7.06 -20.61
CA TYR A 83 -21.89 -6.10 -21.46
C TYR A 83 -21.71 -4.74 -20.78
N ARG A 84 -22.75 -4.20 -20.15
CA ARG A 84 -22.67 -2.95 -19.39
C ARG A 84 -21.69 -3.05 -18.24
N LYS A 85 -21.68 -4.18 -17.54
CA LYS A 85 -20.73 -4.46 -16.45
C LYS A 85 -19.30 -4.54 -16.96
N ALA A 86 -19.05 -5.26 -18.05
CA ALA A 86 -17.72 -5.34 -18.66
C ALA A 86 -17.22 -3.98 -19.14
N ASN A 87 -18.09 -3.16 -19.74
CA ASN A 87 -17.74 -1.80 -20.16
C ASN A 87 -17.40 -0.90 -18.96
N LYS A 88 -18.21 -0.93 -17.91
CA LYS A 88 -17.95 -0.19 -16.67
C LYS A 88 -16.57 -0.55 -16.10
N LEU A 89 -16.28 -1.85 -15.94
CA LEU A 89 -14.99 -2.32 -15.44
C LEU A 89 -13.84 -1.90 -16.37
N SER A 90 -14.00 -2.03 -17.68
CA SER A 90 -12.98 -1.61 -18.66
C SER A 90 -12.65 -0.12 -18.53
N TRP A 91 -13.66 0.75 -18.37
CA TRP A 91 -13.46 2.18 -18.23
C TRP A 91 -12.83 2.56 -16.88
N GLU A 92 -13.23 1.91 -15.79
CA GLU A 92 -12.61 2.07 -14.49
C GLU A 92 -11.11 1.72 -14.54
N LEU A 93 -10.78 0.61 -15.22
CA LEU A 93 -9.40 0.21 -15.44
C LEU A 93 -8.65 1.16 -16.37
N ALA A 94 -9.29 1.71 -17.40
CA ALA A 94 -8.67 2.68 -18.31
C ALA A 94 -8.24 3.97 -17.60
N MET A 95 -9.01 4.41 -16.60
CA MET A 95 -8.67 5.60 -15.80
C MET A 95 -7.54 5.36 -14.80
N TRP A 96 -7.28 4.11 -14.43
CA TRP A 96 -6.36 3.76 -13.35
C TRP A 96 -5.06 3.12 -13.83
N LEU A 97 -5.12 2.24 -14.83
CA LEU A 97 -3.95 1.54 -15.34
C LEU A 97 -3.06 2.46 -16.18
N PRO A 98 -1.73 2.26 -16.14
CA PRO A 98 -0.83 2.83 -17.13
C PRO A 98 -1.26 2.46 -18.54
N ALA A 99 -1.08 3.40 -19.48
CA ALA A 99 -1.54 3.27 -20.86
C ALA A 99 -1.02 1.98 -21.53
N GLU A 100 0.23 1.62 -21.26
CA GLU A 100 0.89 0.44 -21.82
C GLU A 100 0.23 -0.85 -21.33
N ILE A 101 -0.07 -0.93 -20.02
CA ILE A 101 -0.69 -2.12 -19.41
C ILE A 101 -2.16 -2.22 -19.86
N TYR A 102 -2.88 -1.09 -19.91
CA TYR A 102 -4.26 -1.07 -20.39
C TYR A 102 -4.34 -1.51 -21.86
N SER A 103 -3.49 -0.95 -22.72
CA SER A 103 -3.43 -1.35 -24.13
C SER A 103 -3.09 -2.83 -24.29
N GLN A 104 -2.13 -3.33 -23.50
CA GLN A 104 -1.77 -4.75 -23.47
C GLN A 104 -2.98 -5.61 -23.08
N MET A 105 -3.72 -5.22 -22.05
CA MET A 105 -4.93 -5.90 -21.58
C MET A 105 -6.01 -5.98 -22.67
N VAL A 106 -6.31 -4.87 -23.33
CA VAL A 106 -7.31 -4.84 -24.40
C VAL A 106 -6.91 -5.78 -25.54
N GLN A 107 -5.63 -5.76 -25.94
CA GLN A 107 -5.12 -6.65 -26.99
C GLN A 107 -5.17 -8.12 -26.58
N ALA A 108 -4.86 -8.45 -25.32
CA ALA A 108 -4.90 -9.81 -24.80
C ALA A 108 -6.33 -10.37 -24.77
N ILE A 109 -7.34 -9.53 -24.56
CA ILE A 109 -8.75 -9.92 -24.60
C ILE A 109 -9.25 -10.05 -26.05
N ALA A 110 -8.96 -9.07 -26.90
CA ALA A 110 -9.49 -9.01 -28.27
C ALA A 110 -8.83 -10.02 -29.22
N ASN A 111 -7.52 -10.23 -29.09
CA ASN A 111 -6.75 -11.10 -29.96
C ASN A 111 -5.59 -11.79 -29.19
N PRO A 112 -5.91 -12.74 -28.30
CA PRO A 112 -4.91 -13.42 -27.48
C PRO A 112 -3.93 -14.20 -28.36
N ASN A 113 -2.64 -14.13 -28.01
CA ASN A 113 -1.58 -14.91 -28.62
C ASN A 113 -0.55 -15.36 -27.58
N GLN A 114 0.46 -16.12 -28.00
CA GLN A 114 1.48 -16.65 -27.09
C GLN A 114 2.27 -15.57 -26.35
N ALA A 115 2.50 -14.41 -26.98
CA ALA A 115 3.24 -13.30 -26.37
C ALA A 115 2.35 -12.34 -25.56
N ASN A 116 1.05 -12.30 -25.85
CA ASN A 116 0.09 -11.44 -25.16
C ASN A 116 -1.25 -12.14 -24.97
N ASN A 117 -1.50 -12.58 -23.74
CA ASN A 117 -2.72 -13.26 -23.30
C ASN A 117 -3.12 -12.81 -21.89
N GLU A 118 -4.26 -13.29 -21.39
CA GLU A 118 -4.79 -12.96 -20.07
C GLU A 118 -3.78 -13.14 -18.93
N LEU A 119 -2.94 -14.18 -18.97
CA LEU A 119 -1.96 -14.45 -17.93
C LEU A 119 -0.78 -13.48 -18.00
N THR A 120 -0.35 -13.08 -19.19
CA THR A 120 0.68 -12.04 -19.36
C THR A 120 0.23 -10.70 -18.75
N VAL A 121 -1.06 -10.36 -18.89
CA VAL A 121 -1.65 -9.15 -18.31
C VAL A 121 -1.71 -9.25 -16.80
N VAL A 122 -2.15 -10.40 -16.27
CA VAL A 122 -2.13 -10.66 -14.82
C VAL A 122 -0.73 -10.48 -14.25
N ILE A 123 0.31 -10.98 -14.93
CA ILE A 123 1.70 -10.79 -14.51
C ILE A 123 2.11 -9.31 -14.58
N ALA A 124 1.77 -8.59 -15.65
CA ALA A 124 2.09 -7.18 -15.82
C ALA A 124 1.46 -6.31 -14.71
N VAL A 125 0.16 -6.51 -14.45
CA VAL A 125 -0.56 -5.82 -13.38
C VAL A 125 0.00 -6.21 -12.01
N ARG A 126 0.33 -7.48 -11.78
CA ARG A 126 0.94 -7.94 -10.54
C ARG A 126 2.30 -7.28 -10.29
N LYS A 127 3.12 -7.11 -11.33
CA LYS A 127 4.40 -6.38 -11.25
C LYS A 127 4.19 -4.91 -10.90
N LEU A 128 3.23 -4.25 -11.53
CA LEU A 128 2.85 -2.86 -11.21
C LEU A 128 2.46 -2.71 -9.73
N LEU A 129 1.62 -3.61 -9.24
CA LEU A 129 1.04 -3.56 -7.90
C LEU A 129 2.05 -3.91 -6.79
N LEU A 130 2.83 -4.97 -6.99
CA LEU A 130 3.74 -5.51 -5.98
C LEU A 130 5.17 -4.94 -6.06
N LYS A 131 5.53 -4.28 -7.17
CA LYS A 131 6.87 -3.70 -7.40
C LYS A 131 7.96 -4.74 -7.12
N GLU A 132 8.92 -4.41 -6.25
CA GLU A 132 10.01 -5.32 -5.84
C GLU A 132 9.52 -6.65 -5.23
N LYS A 133 8.32 -6.67 -4.61
CA LYS A 133 7.74 -7.89 -4.03
C LYS A 133 7.11 -8.81 -5.09
N ALA A 134 7.12 -8.42 -6.37
CA ALA A 134 6.54 -9.24 -7.42
C ALA A 134 7.33 -10.54 -7.61
N GLY A 135 8.66 -10.53 -7.59
CA GLY A 135 9.44 -11.71 -7.97
C GLY A 135 9.17 -12.17 -9.42
N ASN A 136 9.47 -13.45 -9.72
CA ASN A 136 9.59 -13.96 -11.09
C ASN A 136 8.50 -14.98 -11.47
N LEU A 137 7.23 -14.67 -11.15
CA LEU A 137 6.10 -15.52 -11.54
C LEU A 137 5.97 -15.61 -13.06
N THR A 138 5.85 -16.82 -13.58
CA THR A 138 5.65 -17.12 -15.00
C THR A 138 4.23 -17.62 -15.28
N GLU A 139 3.78 -17.58 -16.54
CA GLU A 139 2.43 -17.99 -16.93
C GLU A 139 2.10 -19.43 -16.54
N ASN A 140 3.08 -20.34 -16.67
CA ASN A 140 2.94 -21.76 -16.32
C ASN A 140 2.73 -22.00 -14.80
N GLN A 141 2.96 -20.99 -13.97
CA GLN A 141 2.79 -21.06 -12.52
C GLN A 141 1.47 -20.43 -12.07
N ILE A 142 0.65 -19.93 -13.01
CA ILE A 142 -0.66 -19.36 -12.74
C ILE A 142 -1.72 -20.40 -13.06
N ALA A 143 -2.51 -20.78 -12.06
CA ALA A 143 -3.65 -21.65 -12.27
C ALA A 143 -4.71 -20.92 -13.12
N HIS A 144 -5.16 -21.56 -14.18
CA HIS A 144 -6.25 -21.08 -15.02
C HIS A 144 -7.24 -22.22 -15.26
N HIS A 145 -8.53 -21.90 -15.19
CA HIS A 145 -9.62 -22.86 -15.35
C HIS A 145 -10.45 -22.47 -16.56
N ALA A 146 -10.63 -23.42 -17.49
CA ALA A 146 -11.59 -23.29 -18.57
C ALA A 146 -12.24 -24.66 -18.83
N PRO A 147 -13.46 -24.69 -19.38
CA PRO A 147 -14.12 -25.94 -19.77
C PRO A 147 -13.21 -26.76 -20.70
N GLY A 148 -12.94 -28.02 -20.32
CA GLY A 148 -12.14 -28.94 -21.14
C GLY A 148 -10.64 -28.96 -20.85
N ILE A 149 -10.10 -28.09 -19.97
CA ILE A 149 -8.69 -28.19 -19.54
C ILE A 149 -8.45 -29.51 -18.80
N GLY A 150 -7.45 -30.28 -19.24
CA GLY A 150 -7.07 -31.56 -18.64
C GLY A 150 -7.87 -32.78 -19.11
N LYS A 151 -8.87 -32.61 -20.00
CA LYS A 151 -9.50 -33.74 -20.68
C LYS A 151 -8.54 -34.26 -21.76
N LYS A 152 -8.02 -35.48 -21.54
CA LYS A 152 -7.36 -36.27 -22.59
C LYS A 152 -8.41 -36.89 -23.51
#